data_AF-A0A5B2VJS8-F1
#
_entry.id   AF-A0A5B2VJS8-F1
#
_cell.length_a   1.000
_cell.length_b   1.000
_cell.length_c   1.000
_cell.angle_alpha   90.00
_cell.angle_beta   90.00
_cell.angle_gamma   90.00
#
_symmetry.space_group_name_H-M   'P 1'
#
loop_
_entity.id
_entity.type
_entity.pdbx_description
1 polymer ?
#
loop_
_entity_poly.entity_id
_entity_poly.type
_entity_poly.pdbx_seq_one_letter_code
_entity_poly.pdbx_strand_id
1 'polypeptide(L)' 'MNFAQKILQVYSTPHSQNVWAYIDTLGWKKVQLLSTDGSTNMFVMLSAAKASGIAVSGTLTASGEISVLYL' A
#
# COMPACT_ATOMS: atom_id res chain seq x y z
N MET A 1 -12.30 0.24 -5.79
CA MET A 1 -11.81 0.83 -7.06
C MET A 1 -10.44 0.24 -7.37
N ASN A 2 -10.20 -0.23 -8.59
CA ASN A 2 -8.91 -0.81 -8.96
C ASN A 2 -7.93 0.28 -9.41
N PHE A 3 -6.63 0.08 -9.18
CA PHE A 3 -5.58 1.02 -9.53
C PHE A 3 -4.33 0.29 -10.02
N ALA A 4 -3.48 0.98 -10.79
CA ALA A 4 -2.20 0.53 -11.31
C ALA A 4 -1.24 1.73 -11.44
N GLN A 5 -0.45 1.99 -10.40
CA GLN A 5 0.39 3.18 -10.31
C GLN A 5 1.68 2.91 -9.53
N LYS A 6 2.66 3.80 -9.71
CA LYS A 6 3.92 3.77 -8.98
C LYS A 6 3.75 4.19 -7.52
N ILE A 7 4.58 3.62 -6.65
CA ILE A 7 4.67 4.00 -5.25
C ILE A 7 5.82 4.99 -5.08
N LEU A 8 5.50 6.18 -4.59
CA LEU A 8 6.46 7.26 -4.40
C LEU A 8 7.08 7.22 -3.01
N GLN A 9 6.27 6.92 -1.99
CA GLN A 9 6.70 6.81 -0.59
C GLN A 9 5.90 5.73 0.15
N VAL A 10 6.51 5.18 1.20
CA VAL A 10 5.90 4.20 2.09
C VAL A 10 6.19 4.64 3.52
N TYR A 11 5.19 4.55 4.39
CA TYR A 11 5.30 4.94 5.79
C TYR A 11 4.59 3.92 6.68
N SER A 12 5.20 3.57 7.81
CA SER A 12 4.61 2.68 8.80
C SER A 12 4.85 3.18 10.22
N THR A 13 3.97 2.81 11.16
CA THR A 13 4.12 3.17 12.58
C THR A 13 4.42 1.94 13.44
N PRO A 14 5.33 2.04 14.43
CA PRO A 14 5.78 0.89 15.22
C PRO A 14 4.73 0.34 16.20
N HIS A 15 3.75 1.14 16.63
CA HIS A 15 2.83 0.76 17.71
C HIS A 15 1.40 0.43 17.30
N SER A 16 1.05 0.56 16.00
CA SER A 16 -0.36 0.47 15.57
C SER A 16 -0.56 -0.32 14.29
N GLN A 17 0.46 -1.05 13.81
CA GLN A 17 0.40 -1.84 12.56
C GLN A 17 -0.10 -1.01 11.36
N ASN A 18 0.06 0.30 11.40
CA ASN A 18 -0.40 1.16 10.33
C ASN A 18 0.64 1.16 9.22
N VAL A 19 0.18 0.97 7.99
CA VAL A 19 0.98 1.09 6.77
C VAL A 19 0.27 2.03 5.82
N TRP A 20 1.04 2.91 5.21
CA TRP A 20 0.58 3.93 4.27
C TRP A 20 1.47 3.92 3.03
N ALA A 21 0.85 4.14 1.87
CA ALA A 21 1.54 4.35 0.61
C ALA A 21 1.14 5.70 0.01
N TYR A 22 2.14 6.46 -0.46
CA TYR A 22 1.92 7.60 -1.32
C TYR A 22 1.94 7.10 -2.77
N ILE A 23 0.75 6.92 -3.32
CA ILE A 23 0.55 6.37 -4.67
C ILE A 23 0.50 7.53 -5.66
N ASP A 24 1.23 7.41 -6.76
CA ASP A 24 1.23 8.42 -7.82
C ASP A 24 -0.20 8.71 -8.29
N THR A 25 -0.53 9.98 -8.48
CA THR A 25 -1.88 10.52 -8.81
C THR A 25 -3.01 10.27 -7.80
N LEU A 26 -2.88 9.33 -6.88
CA LEU A 26 -3.94 8.94 -5.91
C LEU A 26 -3.68 9.46 -4.49
N GLY A 27 -2.45 9.88 -4.19
CA GLY A 27 -2.07 10.44 -2.90
C GLY A 27 -1.86 9.38 -1.82
N TRP A 28 -1.95 9.80 -0.55
CA TRP A 28 -1.78 8.90 0.59
C TRP A 28 -2.98 7.96 0.74
N LYS A 29 -2.69 6.67 0.77
CA LYS A 29 -3.66 5.60 1.03
C LYS A 29 -3.17 4.72 2.15
N LYS A 30 -4.04 4.45 3.12
CA LYS A 30 -3.78 3.53 4.21
C LYS A 30 -4.02 2.10 3.72
N VAL A 31 -3.18 1.16 4.15
CA VAL A 31 -3.46 -0.27 3.99
C VAL A 31 -4.53 -0.67 5.00
N GLN A 32 -5.57 -1.34 4.52
CA GLN A 32 -6.61 -1.91 5.37
C GLN A 32 -5.97 -2.92 6.33
N LEU A 33 -6.37 -2.88 7.59
CA LEU A 33 -5.91 -3.82 8.61
C LEU A 33 -6.59 -5.18 8.37
N LEU A 34 -5.94 -6.05 7.60
CA LEU A 34 -6.48 -7.38 7.23
C LEU A 34 -6.10 -8.46 8.27
N SER A 35 -4.87 -8.41 8.78
CA SER A 35 -4.31 -9.24 9.85
C SER A 35 -2.88 -8.74 10.16
N THR A 36 -2.26 -9.18 11.27
CA THR A 36 -0.88 -8.78 11.61
C THR A 36 0.12 -9.12 10.51
N ASP A 37 0.02 -10.32 9.93
CA ASP A 37 0.87 -10.74 8.80
C ASP A 37 0.53 -9.99 7.51
N GLY A 38 -0.75 -9.64 7.31
CA GLY A 38 -1.20 -8.89 6.14
C GLY A 38 -0.52 -7.52 6.03
N SER A 39 -0.45 -6.77 7.14
CA SER A 39 0.18 -5.43 7.13
C SER A 39 1.68 -5.48 6.82
N THR A 40 2.40 -6.47 7.37
CA THR A 40 3.83 -6.66 7.13
C THR A 40 4.11 -7.04 5.67
N ASN A 41 3.34 -7.98 5.12
CA ASN A 41 3.48 -8.41 3.72
C ASN A 41 3.24 -7.25 2.74
N MET A 42 2.17 -6.46 2.98
CA MET A 42 1.88 -5.29 2.17
C MET A 42 2.98 -4.22 2.29
N PHE A 43 3.55 -4.01 3.48
CA PHE A 43 4.67 -3.08 3.68
C PHE A 43 5.92 -3.50 2.89
N VAL A 44 6.29 -4.78 2.93
CA VAL A 44 7.44 -5.31 2.18
C VAL A 44 7.22 -5.14 0.68
N MET A 45 6.04 -5.48 0.19
CA MET A 45 5.68 -5.37 -1.22
C MET A 45 5.72 -3.93 -1.74
N LEU A 46 5.11 -2.99 -1.01
CA LEU A 46 5.14 -1.56 -1.34
C LEU A 46 6.56 -1.00 -1.33
N SER A 47 7.38 -1.44 -0.36
CA SER A 47 8.79 -1.02 -0.26
C SER A 47 9.62 -1.55 -1.43
N ALA A 48 9.43 -2.83 -1.80
CA ALA A 48 10.10 -3.44 -2.95
C ALA A 48 9.70 -2.76 -4.26
N ALA A 49 8.41 -2.46 -4.44
CA ALA A 49 7.91 -1.75 -5.62
C ALA A 49 8.50 -0.35 -5.74
N LYS A 50 8.50 0.42 -4.64
CA LYS A 50 9.11 1.74 -4.57
C LYS A 50 10.60 1.70 -4.92
N ALA A 51 11.34 0.75 -4.33
CA ALA A 51 12.77 0.58 -4.60
C ALA A 51 13.05 0.21 -6.06
N SER A 52 12.16 -0.56 -6.68
CA SER A 52 12.31 -1.01 -8.07
C SER A 52 11.74 -0.01 -9.11
N GLY A 53 11.02 1.02 -8.67
CA GLY A 53 10.39 2.01 -9.56
C GLY A 53 9.26 1.46 -10.45
N ILE A 54 8.71 0.29 -10.09
CA ILE A 54 7.65 -0.39 -10.83
C ILE A 54 6.26 0.05 -10.35
N ALA A 55 5.26 -0.11 -11.21
CA ALA A 55 3.87 0.09 -10.82
C ALA A 55 3.39 -1.09 -9.97
N VAL A 56 2.57 -0.81 -8.97
CA VAL A 56 1.82 -1.81 -8.21
C VAL A 56 0.37 -1.65 -8.63
N SER A 57 -0.34 -2.76 -8.73
CA SER A 57 -1.77 -2.70 -8.95
C SER A 57 -2.54 -3.35 -7.82
N GLY A 58 -3.74 -2.86 -7.58
CA GLY A 58 -4.44 -3.15 -6.33
C GLY A 58 -5.87 -2.65 -6.33
N THR A 59 -6.56 -2.92 -5.22
CA THR A 59 -7.95 -2.53 -5.03
C THR A 59 -8.09 -1.66 -3.79
N LEU A 60 -8.84 -0.57 -3.93
CA LEU A 60 -9.27 0.31 -2.85
C LEU A 60 -10.67 -0.07 -2.36
N THR A 61 -10.87 -0.05 -1.05
CA THR A 61 -12.19 -0.13 -0.41
C THR A 61 -13.02 1.13 -0.67
N ALA A 62 -14.31 1.09 -0.30
CA ALA A 62 -15.17 2.28 -0.37
C ALA A 62 -14.65 3.45 0.48
N SER A 63 -13.93 3.16 1.58
CA SER A 63 -13.29 4.17 2.43
C SER A 63 -11.93 4.66 1.90
N GLY A 64 -11.48 4.17 0.75
CA GLY A 64 -10.23 4.58 0.12
C GLY A 64 -8.98 3.92 0.72
N GLU A 65 -9.13 2.81 1.44
CA GLU A 65 -8.02 2.00 1.97
C GLU A 65 -7.60 0.94 0.96
N ILE A 66 -6.32 0.56 0.94
CA ILE A 66 -5.79 -0.50 0.10
C ILE A 66 -6.19 -1.86 0.71
N SER A 67 -6.95 -2.66 -0.03
CA SER A 67 -7.45 -3.97 0.42
C SER A 67 -6.66 -5.14 -0.18
N VAL A 68 -6.27 -5.03 -1.45
CA VAL A 68 -5.51 -6.08 -2.15
C VAL A 68 -4.41 -5.42 -2.97
N LEU A 69 -3.22 -6.03 -3.00
CA LEU A 69 -2.08 -5.62 -3.84
C LEU A 69 -1.55 -6.81 -4.64
N TYR A 70 -1.12 -6.53 -5.86
CA TYR A 70 -0.44 -7.42 -6.80
C TYR A 70 0.71 -6.67 -7.48
N LEU A 71 1.86 -7.34 -7.62
CA LEU A 71 3.09 -6.81 -8.20
C LEU A 71 3.22 -7.28 -9.64
#